data_AF-A0A8S2N550-F1
#
_entry.id   AF-A0A8S2N550-F1
#
_cell.length_a   1.000
_cell.length_b   1.000
_cell.length_c   1.000
_cell.angle_alpha   90.00
_cell.angle_beta   90.00
_cell.angle_gamma   90.00
#
_symmetry.space_group_name_H-M   'P 1'
#
loop_
_entity.id
_entity.type
_entity.pdbx_description
1 polymer ?
#
loop_
_entity_poly.entity_id
_entity_poly.type
_entity_poly.pdbx_seq_one_letter_code
_entity_poly.pdbx_strand_id
1 'polypeptide(L)'
;FTLIDKSYSIQFYSILISPSNSLHLRSIQSYERFILENHLNNTYEEINGLPIVHWKYLVQTLRSNKDKSKIQILSKTDCLPEQRKVYQLILTFYFTLLKASEIQVKCPYLYELLYDNEYDAALWMCFDTNKQYLGAGDVMKDYSLKLEKGDFVIRIQIRHDKYDLLERFLKDNGGTGLTLHIEHRVT
;
A
#
# COMPACT_ATOMS: atom_id res chain seq x y z
N PHE A 1 -34.41 3.02 -34.11
CA PHE A 1 -33.06 3.15 -33.55
C PHE A 1 -32.28 4.08 -34.46
N THR A 2 -32.07 5.33 -34.03
CA THR A 2 -31.34 6.33 -34.82
C THR A 2 -29.84 6.10 -34.61
N LEU A 3 -29.15 5.67 -35.67
CA LEU A 3 -27.69 5.58 -35.70
C LEU A 3 -27.13 6.99 -35.62
N ILE A 4 -26.47 7.30 -34.51
CA ILE A 4 -25.70 8.55 -34.36
C ILE A 4 -24.33 8.25 -34.96
N ASP A 5 -24.10 8.76 -36.17
CA ASP A 5 -22.81 8.66 -36.85
C ASP A 5 -21.82 9.58 -36.14
N LYS A 6 -20.86 8.99 -35.40
CA LYS A 6 -19.81 9.73 -34.70
C LYS A 6 -18.47 9.44 -35.34
N SER A 7 -17.88 10.46 -35.95
CA SER A 7 -16.48 10.47 -36.36
C SER A 7 -15.59 10.82 -35.16
N TYR A 8 -14.66 9.93 -34.83
CA TYR A 8 -13.63 10.15 -33.81
C TYR A 8 -12.24 9.88 -34.40
N SER A 9 -11.23 10.59 -33.90
CA SER A 9 -9.83 10.39 -34.25
C SER A 9 -9.01 10.13 -32.99
N ILE A 10 -8.13 9.14 -33.03
CA ILE A 10 -7.22 8.80 -31.94
C ILE A 10 -5.81 9.15 -32.38
N GLN A 11 -5.09 9.92 -31.56
CA GLN A 11 -3.67 10.22 -31.73
C GLN A 11 -2.93 9.72 -30.49
N PHE A 12 -1.76 9.14 -30.72
CA PHE A 12 -0.90 8.62 -29.65
C PHE A 12 0.27 9.57 -29.45
N TYR A 13 0.62 9.77 -28.19
CA TYR A 13 1.77 10.55 -27.77
C TYR A 13 2.63 9.72 -26.83
N SER A 14 3.94 9.90 -26.87
CA SER A 14 4.87 9.11 -26.04
C SER A 14 6.16 9.88 -25.79
N ILE A 15 6.27 10.46 -24.60
CA ILE A 15 7.55 10.92 -24.04
C ILE A 15 7.78 10.12 -22.77
N LEU A 16 8.82 9.29 -22.77
CA LEU A 16 9.14 8.41 -21.66
C LEU A 16 10.57 8.68 -21.17
N ILE A 17 10.82 8.33 -19.91
CA ILE A 17 12.15 8.40 -19.32
C ILE A 17 12.93 7.14 -19.72
N SER A 18 14.04 7.29 -20.43
CA SER A 18 14.90 6.18 -20.82
C SER A 18 15.95 5.90 -19.74
N PRO A 19 16.21 4.62 -19.36
CA PRO A 19 15.75 3.37 -20.00
C PRO A 19 14.55 2.68 -19.32
N SER A 20 14.19 3.02 -18.08
CA SER A 20 13.26 2.24 -17.25
C SER A 20 11.88 2.85 -17.05
N ASN A 21 11.59 4.00 -17.68
CA ASN A 21 10.37 4.80 -17.47
C ASN A 21 10.08 5.13 -15.99
N SER A 22 11.12 5.15 -15.16
CA SER A 22 11.05 5.46 -13.74
C SER A 22 12.21 6.37 -13.34
N LEU A 23 11.97 7.26 -12.36
CA LEU A 23 12.96 8.18 -11.82
C LEU A 23 13.16 7.88 -10.33
N HIS A 24 14.41 7.63 -9.92
CA HIS A 24 14.75 7.25 -8.55
C HIS A 24 15.79 8.19 -7.94
N LEU A 25 15.33 9.35 -7.48
CA LEU A 25 16.19 10.35 -6.84
C LEU A 25 16.65 9.87 -5.45
N ARG A 26 17.96 9.66 -5.28
CA ARG A 26 18.56 9.33 -3.98
C ARG A 26 19.18 10.57 -3.34
N SER A 27 18.90 10.79 -2.06
CA SER A 27 19.41 11.96 -1.32
C SER A 27 20.95 12.05 -1.26
N ILE A 28 21.67 10.95 -1.49
CA ILE A 28 23.14 10.94 -1.51
C ILE A 28 23.72 11.44 -2.84
N GLN A 29 22.92 11.48 -3.90
CA GLN A 29 23.34 11.94 -5.22
C GLN A 29 23.06 13.44 -5.34
N SER A 30 24.06 14.18 -5.82
CA SER A 30 23.94 15.64 -5.99
C SER A 30 23.07 16.01 -7.18
N TYR A 31 23.16 15.26 -8.28
CA TYR A 31 22.29 15.39 -9.43
C TYR A 31 22.06 14.02 -10.08
N GLU A 32 20.91 13.87 -10.73
CA GLU A 32 20.58 12.71 -11.54
C GLU A 32 20.17 13.21 -12.92
N ARG A 33 20.79 12.66 -13.96
CA ARG A 33 20.46 12.97 -15.35
C ARG A 33 19.51 11.90 -15.85
N PHE A 34 18.37 12.31 -16.37
CA PHE A 34 17.45 11.44 -17.10
C PHE A 34 17.31 11.94 -18.54
N ILE A 35 17.06 11.02 -19.46
CA ILE A 35 16.88 11.31 -20.88
C ILE A 35 15.41 11.09 -21.19
N LEU A 36 14.80 12.07 -21.88
CA LEU A 36 13.45 11.95 -22.40
C LEU A 36 13.54 11.51 -23.86
N GLU A 37 12.93 10.39 -24.19
CA GLU A 37 12.92 9.84 -25.54
C GLU A 37 11.49 9.70 -26.04
N ASN A 38 11.27 10.04 -27.31
CA ASN A 38 10.02 9.72 -27.98
C ASN A 38 10.13 8.29 -28.54
N HIS A 39 9.27 7.40 -28.06
CA HIS A 39 9.23 6.00 -28.48
C HIS A 39 8.29 5.74 -29.68
N LEU A 40 7.58 6.75 -30.16
CA LEU A 40 6.76 6.66 -31.37
C LEU A 40 7.59 7.06 -32.59
N ASN A 41 7.80 6.10 -33.48
CA ASN A 41 8.44 6.35 -34.76
C ASN A 41 7.56 7.30 -35.61
N ASN A 42 8.18 8.33 -36.19
CA ASN A 42 7.56 9.32 -37.09
C ASN A 42 6.58 10.33 -36.47
N THR A 43 6.59 10.53 -35.15
CA THR A 43 5.95 11.70 -34.53
C THR A 43 6.99 12.65 -33.94
N TYR A 44 6.71 13.96 -34.02
CA TYR A 44 7.50 14.98 -33.34
C TYR A 44 6.61 15.61 -32.27
N GLU A 45 7.11 15.68 -31.04
CA GLU A 45 6.40 16.25 -29.91
C GLU A 45 7.22 17.42 -29.34
N GLU A 46 6.63 18.62 -29.36
CA GLU A 46 7.24 19.78 -28.72
C GLU A 46 6.98 19.73 -27.22
N ILE A 47 8.05 19.67 -26.44
CA ILE A 47 7.97 19.83 -24.99
C ILE A 47 7.86 21.33 -24.70
N ASN A 48 6.63 21.81 -24.60
CA ASN A 48 6.35 23.18 -24.21
C ASN A 48 6.55 23.35 -22.71
N GLY A 49 7.74 23.83 -22.32
CA GLY A 49 8.10 24.13 -20.93
C GLY A 49 9.07 23.13 -20.29
N LEU A 50 9.24 23.23 -18.98
CA LEU A 50 10.11 22.35 -18.20
C LEU A 50 9.27 21.23 -17.53
N PRO A 51 9.82 20.03 -17.34
CA PRO A 51 9.15 18.97 -16.60
C PRO A 51 8.89 19.41 -15.15
N ILE A 52 7.70 19.08 -14.63
CA ILE A 52 7.27 19.45 -13.27
C ILE A 52 7.19 18.20 -12.40
N VAL A 53 7.87 18.22 -11.26
CA VAL A 53 7.87 17.12 -10.28
C VAL A 53 7.21 17.60 -8.99
N HIS A 54 6.27 16.81 -8.46
CA HIS A 54 5.59 17.08 -7.20
C HIS A 54 5.74 15.89 -6.23
N TRP A 55 6.15 16.17 -5.00
CA TRP A 55 6.19 15.19 -3.92
C TRP A 55 4.85 15.23 -3.18
N LYS A 56 3.98 14.25 -3.44
CA LYS A 56 2.62 14.22 -2.87
C LYS A 56 2.57 13.56 -1.49
N TYR A 57 3.44 12.60 -1.23
CA TYR A 57 3.41 11.77 -0.04
C TYR A 57 4.81 11.58 0.54
N LEU A 58 4.89 11.59 1.86
CA LEU A 58 6.05 11.14 2.64
C LEU A 58 5.73 9.75 3.19
N VAL A 59 6.49 8.73 2.79
CA VAL A 59 6.26 7.35 3.22
C VAL A 59 7.11 7.02 4.44
N GLN A 60 6.47 6.67 5.56
CA GLN A 60 7.11 6.14 6.75
C GLN A 60 6.95 4.62 6.80
N THR A 61 8.08 3.91 6.88
CA THR A 61 8.07 2.44 6.98
C THR A 61 8.15 2.00 8.44
N LEU A 62 7.20 1.17 8.87
CA LEU A 62 7.12 0.61 10.21
C LEU A 62 7.33 -0.89 10.17
N ARG A 63 7.97 -1.45 11.20
CA ARG A 63 8.10 -2.89 11.37
C ARG A 63 7.10 -3.40 12.40
N SER A 64 6.60 -4.61 12.19
CA SER A 64 5.69 -5.26 13.13
C SER A 64 6.39 -5.52 14.47
N ASN A 65 5.71 -5.26 15.58
CA ASN A 65 6.18 -5.63 16.91
C ASN A 65 6.04 -7.15 17.10
N LYS A 66 7.18 -7.85 17.25
CA LYS A 66 7.22 -9.31 17.33
C LYS A 66 6.53 -9.87 18.58
N ASP A 67 6.69 -9.22 19.73
CA ASP A 67 6.13 -9.70 21.00
C ASP A 67 4.61 -9.57 21.08
N LYS A 68 4.05 -8.62 20.33
CA LYS A 68 2.60 -8.36 20.28
C LYS A 68 1.92 -9.06 19.11
N SER A 69 2.66 -9.43 18.08
CA SER A 69 2.11 -10.09 16.90
C SER A 69 1.92 -11.58 17.18
N LYS A 70 0.74 -12.12 16.88
CA LYS A 70 0.39 -13.49 17.26
C LYS A 70 -0.61 -14.10 16.29
N ILE A 71 -0.50 -15.42 16.14
CA ILE A 71 -1.47 -16.24 15.41
C ILE A 71 -2.44 -16.83 16.43
N GLN A 72 -3.73 -16.73 16.16
CA GLN A 72 -4.80 -17.24 17.03
C GLN A 72 -5.86 -17.95 16.18
N ILE A 73 -6.55 -18.91 16.79
CA ILE A 73 -7.70 -19.58 16.16
C ILE A 73 -8.91 -18.64 16.24
N LEU A 74 -9.69 -18.52 15.16
CA LEU A 74 -10.98 -17.81 15.17
C LEU A 74 -12.04 -18.59 15.98
N SER A 75 -13.13 -17.94 16.33
CA SER A 75 -14.18 -18.55 17.14
C SER A 75 -14.77 -19.80 16.48
N LYS A 76 -15.46 -20.65 17.25
CA LYS A 76 -16.13 -21.87 16.76
C LYS A 76 -17.19 -21.61 15.68
N THR A 77 -17.63 -20.36 15.53
CA THR A 77 -18.57 -19.91 14.49
C THR A 77 -17.91 -19.81 13.12
N ASP A 78 -16.58 -19.68 13.06
CA ASP A 78 -15.80 -19.52 11.84
C ASP A 78 -15.10 -20.84 11.46
N CYS A 79 -15.91 -21.88 11.29
CA CYS A 79 -15.48 -23.18 10.80
C CYS A 79 -15.97 -23.36 9.37
N LEU A 80 -15.04 -23.62 8.46
CA LEU A 80 -15.36 -24.09 7.11
C LEU A 80 -15.98 -25.50 7.21
N PRO A 81 -16.70 -25.96 6.16
CA PRO A 81 -17.16 -27.34 6.07
C PRO A 81 -16.01 -28.31 6.36
N GLU A 82 -16.33 -29.45 7.00
CA GLU A 82 -15.37 -30.47 7.47
C GLU A 82 -14.54 -30.08 8.72
N GLN A 83 -15.03 -29.15 9.55
CA GLN A 83 -14.35 -28.71 10.79
C GLN A 83 -12.98 -28.05 10.54
N ARG A 84 -12.75 -27.55 9.31
CA ARG A 84 -11.56 -26.76 9.00
C ARG A 84 -11.62 -25.44 9.75
N LYS A 85 -10.67 -25.23 10.65
CA LYS A 85 -10.57 -24.03 11.49
C LYS A 85 -9.95 -22.89 10.68
N VAL A 86 -10.49 -21.70 10.85
CA VAL A 86 -9.86 -20.48 10.35
C VAL A 86 -8.94 -19.91 11.42
N TYR A 87 -7.75 -19.47 11.01
CA TYR A 87 -6.78 -18.79 11.86
C TYR A 87 -6.73 -17.31 11.51
N GLN A 88 -6.37 -16.48 12.49
CA GLN A 88 -5.98 -15.09 12.28
C GLN A 88 -4.56 -14.83 12.72
N LEU A 89 -3.84 -14.08 11.93
CA LEU A 89 -2.59 -13.42 12.30
C LEU A 89 -2.90 -11.95 12.60
N ILE A 90 -2.59 -11.51 13.82
CA ILE A 90 -2.70 -10.10 14.22
C ILE A 90 -1.30 -9.53 14.29
N LEU A 91 -1.00 -8.59 13.39
CA LEU A 91 0.23 -7.80 13.38
C LEU A 91 0.00 -6.49 14.08
N THR A 92 0.91 -6.08 14.98
CA THR A 92 0.79 -4.81 15.70
C THR A 92 1.93 -3.87 15.35
N PHE A 93 1.60 -2.65 14.95
CA PHE A 93 2.53 -1.58 14.58
C PHE A 93 2.29 -0.37 15.47
N TYR A 94 3.38 0.24 15.93
CA TYR A 94 3.36 1.44 16.75
C TYR A 94 3.97 2.59 15.96
N PHE A 95 3.34 3.76 16.01
CA PHE A 95 3.92 4.96 15.42
C PHE A 95 3.47 6.22 16.15
N THR A 96 4.28 7.25 16.04
CA THR A 96 4.05 8.57 16.62
C THR A 96 3.90 9.57 15.49
N LEU A 97 2.83 10.36 15.54
CA LEU A 97 2.59 11.46 14.64
C LEU A 97 2.99 12.78 15.31
N LEU A 98 3.95 13.50 14.70
CA LEU A 98 4.48 14.75 15.27
C LEU A 98 3.58 15.97 14.98
N LYS A 99 2.79 15.92 13.90
CA LYS A 99 1.89 16.97 13.44
C LYS A 99 0.63 16.33 12.85
N ALA A 100 -0.54 16.92 13.09
CA ALA A 100 -1.78 16.46 12.48
C ALA A 100 -1.64 16.30 10.96
N SER A 101 -2.06 15.16 10.44
CA SER A 101 -1.85 14.76 9.04
C SER A 101 -2.95 13.81 8.56
N GLU A 102 -3.20 13.83 7.25
CA GLU A 102 -3.97 12.80 6.57
C GLU A 102 -3.01 11.66 6.18
N ILE A 103 -3.23 10.49 6.77
CA ILE A 103 -2.40 9.30 6.53
C ILE A 103 -3.15 8.28 5.68
N GLN A 104 -2.40 7.50 4.90
CA GLN A 104 -2.88 6.26 4.27
C GLN A 104 -2.04 5.09 4.74
N VAL A 105 -2.70 3.99 5.08
CA VAL A 105 -2.06 2.77 5.58
C VAL A 105 -1.98 1.77 4.43
N LYS A 106 -0.76 1.40 4.04
CA LYS A 106 -0.50 0.45 2.96
C LYS A 106 0.38 -0.70 3.43
N CYS A 107 0.02 -1.92 3.05
CA CYS A 107 0.84 -3.10 3.28
C CYS A 107 1.30 -3.66 1.93
N PRO A 108 2.50 -3.29 1.44
CA PRO A 108 2.94 -3.64 0.09
C PRO A 108 2.88 -5.14 -0.23
N TYR A 109 3.10 -6.00 0.77
CA TYR A 109 3.06 -7.46 0.61
C TYR A 109 1.66 -8.05 0.42
N LEU A 110 0.60 -7.30 0.74
CA LEU A 110 -0.79 -7.75 0.61
C LEU A 110 -1.56 -6.91 -0.43
N TYR A 111 -0.92 -5.88 -0.98
CA TYR A 111 -1.50 -4.90 -1.88
C TYR A 111 -1.33 -5.40 -3.30
N GLU A 112 -2.36 -5.99 -3.92
CA GLU A 112 -2.46 -6.11 -5.39
C GLU A 112 -3.75 -6.80 -5.89
N LEU A 113 -4.23 -7.85 -5.22
CA LEU A 113 -5.29 -8.71 -5.77
C LEU A 113 -6.35 -9.09 -4.74
N LEU A 114 -7.62 -8.69 -4.92
CA LEU A 114 -8.72 -8.99 -3.97
C LEU A 114 -9.14 -10.44 -3.94
N TYR A 115 -9.39 -11.02 -5.11
CA TYR A 115 -9.90 -12.38 -5.23
C TYR A 115 -8.79 -13.42 -5.44
N ASP A 116 -7.66 -12.98 -5.98
CA ASP A 116 -6.50 -13.85 -6.25
C ASP A 116 -5.44 -13.74 -5.14
N ASN A 117 -5.79 -13.15 -3.98
CA ASN A 117 -4.89 -13.16 -2.83
C ASN A 117 -4.77 -14.58 -2.28
N GLU A 118 -3.57 -14.96 -1.86
CA GLU A 118 -3.35 -16.20 -1.12
C GLU A 118 -4.06 -16.19 0.24
N TYR A 119 -4.36 -15.01 0.80
CA TYR A 119 -5.02 -14.85 2.10
C TYR A 119 -6.50 -14.48 1.96
N ASP A 120 -7.34 -15.03 2.84
CA ASP A 120 -8.81 -14.86 2.79
C ASP A 120 -9.27 -13.42 3.05
N ALA A 121 -8.54 -12.70 3.90
CA ALA A 121 -8.82 -11.29 4.20
C ALA A 121 -7.61 -10.64 4.87
N ALA A 122 -7.43 -9.35 4.62
CA ALA A 122 -6.45 -8.52 5.29
C ALA A 122 -7.05 -7.13 5.61
N LEU A 123 -7.34 -6.91 6.88
CA LEU A 123 -7.96 -5.67 7.36
C LEU A 123 -7.03 -4.97 8.33
N TRP A 124 -6.99 -3.64 8.31
CA TRP A 124 -6.27 -2.85 9.29
C TRP A 124 -7.22 -2.01 10.13
N MET A 125 -6.84 -1.78 11.39
CA MET A 125 -7.55 -0.92 12.35
C MET A 125 -6.54 -0.03 13.05
N CYS A 126 -6.91 1.23 13.28
CA CYS A 126 -6.10 2.21 13.99
C CYS A 126 -6.74 2.57 15.34
N PHE A 127 -5.91 2.63 16.38
CA PHE A 127 -6.29 2.96 17.75
C PHE A 127 -5.37 4.03 18.33
N ASP A 128 -5.90 4.84 19.26
CA ASP A 128 -5.09 5.74 20.08
C ASP A 128 -4.47 5.03 21.31
N THR A 129 -3.74 5.78 22.13
CA THR A 129 -3.16 5.29 23.40
C THR A 129 -4.21 4.85 24.43
N ASN A 130 -5.41 5.43 24.38
CA ASN A 130 -6.55 5.08 25.23
C ASN A 130 -7.31 3.84 24.72
N LYS A 131 -6.81 3.20 23.65
CA LYS A 131 -7.45 2.08 22.94
C LYS A 131 -8.78 2.45 22.29
N GLN A 132 -9.05 3.73 22.07
CA GLN A 132 -10.17 4.20 21.28
C GLN A 132 -9.92 3.90 19.82
N TYR A 133 -10.98 3.44 19.15
CA TYR A 133 -10.98 3.18 17.73
C TYR A 133 -11.05 4.48 16.94
N LEU A 134 -10.15 4.65 15.96
CA LEU A 134 -10.06 5.85 15.13
C LEU A 134 -10.50 5.60 13.68
N GLY A 135 -10.27 4.40 13.18
CA GLY A 135 -10.60 4.05 11.80
C GLY A 135 -10.11 2.66 11.42
N ALA A 136 -10.59 2.18 10.28
CA ALA A 136 -10.22 0.90 9.70
C ALA A 136 -10.28 0.97 8.19
N GLY A 137 -9.66 -0.01 7.55
CA GLY A 137 -9.75 -0.21 6.12
C GLY A 137 -9.31 -1.62 5.75
N ASP A 138 -9.51 -1.92 4.47
CA ASP A 138 -8.85 -3.03 3.81
C ASP A 138 -7.44 -2.60 3.39
N VAL A 139 -6.51 -3.55 3.33
CA VAL A 139 -5.16 -3.30 2.80
C VAL A 139 -5.16 -2.98 1.31
N MET A 140 -6.22 -3.29 0.56
CA MET A 140 -6.22 -3.16 -0.92
C MET A 140 -6.74 -1.85 -1.48
N LYS A 141 -7.56 -1.14 -0.71
CA LYS A 141 -8.13 0.14 -1.15
C LYS A 141 -7.45 1.27 -0.42
N ASP A 142 -7.25 2.37 -1.11
CA ASP A 142 -6.68 3.57 -0.50
C ASP A 142 -7.74 4.21 0.42
N TYR A 143 -7.51 4.07 1.72
CA TYR A 143 -8.29 4.70 2.77
C TYR A 143 -7.44 5.79 3.43
N SER A 144 -7.98 7.01 3.43
CA SER A 144 -7.38 8.14 4.13
C SER A 144 -7.95 8.28 5.53
N LEU A 145 -7.08 8.44 6.52
CA LEU A 145 -7.43 8.68 7.92
C LEU A 145 -6.79 9.98 8.40
N LYS A 146 -7.59 10.93 8.87
CA LYS A 146 -7.10 12.16 9.48
C LYS A 146 -6.79 11.90 10.94
N LEU A 147 -5.55 12.13 11.34
CA LEU A 147 -5.08 11.93 12.70
C LEU A 147 -4.47 13.20 13.26
N GLU A 148 -4.74 13.44 14.54
CA GLU A 148 -4.09 14.51 15.31
C GLU A 148 -2.70 14.08 15.79
N LYS A 149 -1.91 15.04 16.28
CA LYS A 149 -0.61 14.74 16.91
C LYS A 149 -0.80 13.76 18.07
N GLY A 150 -0.05 12.66 18.09
CA GLY A 150 -0.14 11.67 19.16
C GLY A 150 0.53 10.34 18.82
N ASP A 151 0.39 9.38 19.74
CA ASP A 151 0.86 8.01 19.57
C ASP A 151 -0.30 7.11 19.19
N PHE A 152 -0.06 6.22 18.22
CA PHE A 152 -1.07 5.38 17.63
C PHE A 152 -0.61 3.93 17.49
N VAL A 153 -1.59 3.04 17.45
CA VAL A 153 -1.41 1.61 17.22
C VAL A 153 -2.22 1.18 16.02
N ILE A 154 -1.55 0.65 15.00
CA ILE A 154 -2.22 -0.02 13.89
C ILE A 154 -2.14 -1.52 14.10
N ARG A 155 -3.28 -2.20 13.94
CA ARG A 155 -3.35 -3.65 13.90
C ARG A 155 -3.81 -4.11 12.55
N ILE A 156 -3.10 -5.06 11.95
CA ILE A 156 -3.51 -5.74 10.73
C ILE A 156 -3.93 -7.16 11.09
N GLN A 157 -5.13 -7.53 10.70
CA GLN A 157 -5.67 -8.87 10.84
C GLN A 157 -5.65 -9.56 9.48
N ILE A 158 -4.93 -10.68 9.39
CA ILE A 158 -4.85 -11.52 8.19
C ILE A 158 -5.47 -12.87 8.52
N ARG A 159 -6.35 -13.39 7.66
CA ARG A 159 -7.03 -14.67 7.88
C ARG A 159 -6.63 -15.72 6.84
N HIS A 160 -6.50 -16.96 7.29
CA HIS A 160 -6.31 -18.13 6.43
C HIS A 160 -6.68 -19.42 7.19
N ASP A 161 -7.18 -20.43 6.49
CA ASP A 161 -7.39 -21.78 7.04
C ASP A 161 -6.09 -22.58 7.31
N LYS A 162 -4.98 -22.31 6.62
CA LYS A 162 -3.68 -22.96 6.84
C LYS A 162 -2.81 -22.15 7.78
N TYR A 163 -2.54 -22.72 8.96
CA TYR A 163 -1.63 -22.13 9.95
C TYR A 163 -0.22 -21.85 9.38
N ASP A 164 0.32 -22.80 8.62
CA ASP A 164 1.69 -22.71 8.10
C ASP A 164 1.90 -21.51 7.18
N LEU A 165 0.88 -21.09 6.43
CA LEU A 165 0.97 -19.91 5.57
C LEU A 165 1.01 -18.61 6.39
N LEU A 166 0.21 -18.51 7.46
CA LEU A 166 0.29 -17.38 8.39
C LEU A 166 1.63 -17.36 9.16
N GLU A 167 2.14 -18.54 9.52
CA GLU A 167 3.42 -18.66 10.20
C GLU A 167 4.58 -18.28 9.28
N ARG A 168 4.54 -18.71 8.00
CA ARG A 168 5.45 -18.22 6.97
C ARG A 168 5.31 -16.72 6.80
N PHE A 169 4.12 -16.16 6.65
CA PHE A 169 3.98 -14.70 6.54
C PHE A 169 4.62 -13.95 7.71
N LEU A 170 4.50 -14.48 8.93
CA LEU A 170 5.13 -13.93 10.13
C LEU A 170 6.67 -14.13 10.17
N LYS A 171 7.20 -15.24 9.63
CA LYS A 171 8.62 -15.66 9.70
C LYS A 171 9.43 -15.37 8.42
N ASP A 172 8.92 -15.78 7.27
CA ASP A 172 9.45 -15.56 5.91
C ASP A 172 9.36 -14.09 5.56
N ASN A 173 10.39 -13.35 5.97
CA ASN A 173 10.71 -12.05 5.39
C ASN A 173 12.21 -11.77 5.55
N GLY A 174 13.07 -12.71 5.16
CA GLY A 174 14.50 -12.48 4.84
C GLY A 174 15.34 -11.66 5.85
N GLY A 175 14.95 -11.61 7.13
CA GLY A 175 15.57 -10.74 8.14
C GLY A 175 15.05 -9.29 8.18
N THR A 176 14.26 -8.82 7.22
CA THR A 176 13.74 -7.43 7.15
C THR A 176 12.41 -7.21 7.88
N GLY A 177 11.65 -8.27 8.16
CA GLY A 177 10.38 -8.20 8.90
C GLY A 177 9.25 -7.53 8.11
N LEU A 178 8.00 -7.84 8.47
CA LEU A 178 6.82 -7.25 7.84
C LEU A 178 6.81 -5.74 7.98
N THR A 179 6.71 -5.05 6.84
CA THR A 179 6.68 -3.60 6.77
C THR A 179 5.28 -3.06 6.47
N LEU A 180 4.88 -2.08 7.25
CA LEU A 180 3.70 -1.26 7.01
C LEU A 180 4.16 0.12 6.55
N HIS A 181 3.60 0.59 5.45
CA HIS A 181 3.86 1.93 4.93
C HIS A 181 2.74 2.87 5.38
N ILE A 182 3.11 3.93 6.09
CA ILE A 182 2.23 5.04 6.39
C ILE A 182 2.59 6.18 5.45
N GLU A 183 1.71 6.46 4.50
CA GLU A 183 1.87 7.57 3.56
C GLU A 183 1.24 8.82 4.19
N HIS A 184 2.06 9.80 4.52
CA HIS A 184 1.63 11.11 5.00
C HIS A 184 1.46 12.04 3.81
N ARG A 185 0.28 12.62 3.64
CA ARG A 185 0.05 13.60 2.56
C ARG A 185 0.86 14.88 2.83
N VAL A 186 1.70 15.27 1.88
CA VAL A 186 2.44 16.53 1.91
C VAL A 186 1.50 17.61 1.39
N THR A 187 1.15 18.57 2.24
CA THR A 187 0.35 19.75 1.90
C THR A 187 1.16 20.76 1.12
#